data_AF-A0A348TTZ0-F1
#
_entry.id   AF-A0A348TTZ0-F1
#
_cell.length_a   1.000
_cell.length_b   1.000
_cell.length_c   1.000
_cell.angle_alpha   90.00
_cell.angle_beta   90.00
_cell.angle_gamma   90.00
#
_symmetry.space_group_name_H-M   'P 1'
#
loop_
_entity.id
_entity.type
_entity.pdbx_description
1 polymer ?
#
loop_
_entity_poly.entity_id
_entity_poly.type
_entity_poly.pdbx_seq_one_letter_code
_entity_poly.pdbx_strand_id
1 'polypeptide(L)'
;MAPTEILATQHYNGLRELCEPAGITVELLTGSTPAAKRAELHNALQEGRLQILIGTHALIEPTVKFANLGLAVIDEQHRFGVAQRAKLWKKNEHPPHVLVMTATPIPRTLAMSVYGDLDISVIDELPPGRKPVKTLHLFDKNRLKLNGFMQREIAAGRQVYVVFPLIEESEKLDLKNLEVGYEQLLRDFPRPQYQIAVVHGRMTAAEKEGEMQRFAKGKANIMVATTVIEVGVNVPNASVMVIENAERFGLSQLHQLRGRVGRGSDESYCILVSSFKLSADAKTRLETMVRTTDGFEIAEVDMQLRGPGDLMGTRQSGQLQFKLASLLNDGAILAWTKGVVEQLLLDDAQLNHPDHQGIKSRWIELYKDQWGWNRIS
;
A
#
# COMPACT_ATOMS: atom_id res chain seq x y z
N MET A 1 9.26 9.28 -0.70
CA MET A 1 9.56 8.07 -1.50
C MET A 1 8.28 7.29 -1.72
N ALA A 2 7.97 6.90 -2.96
CA ALA A 2 6.76 6.18 -3.33
C ALA A 2 7.10 4.90 -4.12
N PRO A 3 6.28 3.83 -4.05
CA PRO A 3 6.66 2.50 -4.58
C PRO A 3 6.65 2.43 -6.11
N THR A 4 5.91 3.32 -6.78
CA THR A 4 5.80 3.34 -8.24
C THR A 4 6.02 4.74 -8.78
N GLU A 5 6.44 4.83 -10.04
CA GLU A 5 6.59 6.11 -10.73
C GLU A 5 5.26 6.87 -10.85
N ILE A 6 4.14 6.15 -10.97
CA ILE A 6 2.80 6.72 -11.03
C ILE A 6 2.48 7.46 -9.72
N LEU A 7 2.66 6.80 -8.57
CA LEU A 7 2.42 7.42 -7.27
C LEU A 7 3.41 8.56 -7.00
N ALA A 8 4.68 8.40 -7.38
CA ALA A 8 5.68 9.46 -7.27
C ALA A 8 5.28 10.70 -8.09
N THR A 9 4.77 10.51 -9.31
CA THR A 9 4.29 11.59 -10.18
C THR A 9 3.05 12.27 -9.60
N GLN A 10 2.12 11.52 -9.02
CA GLN A 10 0.95 12.09 -8.35
C GLN A 10 1.33 12.95 -7.14
N HIS A 11 2.22 12.42 -6.29
CA HIS A 11 2.76 13.17 -5.15
C HIS A 11 3.47 14.44 -5.62
N TYR A 12 4.26 14.35 -6.69
CA TYR A 12 4.93 15.50 -7.29
C TYR A 12 3.96 16.57 -7.76
N ASN A 13 2.94 16.21 -8.53
CA ASN A 13 1.96 17.17 -9.03
C ASN A 13 1.18 17.83 -7.89
N GLY A 14 0.70 17.05 -6.92
CA GLY A 14 -0.07 17.57 -5.79
C GLY A 14 0.76 18.45 -4.85
N LEU A 15 1.98 18.03 -4.50
CA LEU A 15 2.85 18.84 -3.64
C LEU A 15 3.36 20.09 -4.35
N ARG A 16 3.67 20.01 -5.64
CA ARG A 16 4.11 21.17 -6.42
C ARG A 16 3.05 22.27 -6.41
N GLU A 17 1.78 21.93 -6.64
CA GLU A 17 0.67 22.88 -6.61
C GLU A 17 0.54 23.60 -5.25
N LEU A 18 0.74 22.86 -4.15
CA LEU A 18 0.69 23.42 -2.79
C LEU A 18 1.94 24.23 -2.41
N CYS A 19 3.11 23.85 -2.94
CA CYS A 19 4.40 24.41 -2.56
C CYS A 19 4.81 25.63 -3.40
N GLU A 20 4.33 25.73 -4.64
CA GLU A 20 4.66 26.83 -5.56
C GLU A 20 4.33 28.22 -4.98
N PRO A 21 3.18 28.46 -4.33
CA PRO A 21 2.90 29.74 -3.68
C PRO A 21 3.85 30.10 -2.53
N ALA A 22 4.45 29.09 -1.90
CA ALA A 22 5.41 29.26 -0.80
C ALA A 22 6.87 29.42 -1.30
N GLY A 23 7.10 29.35 -2.62
CA GLY A 23 8.46 29.40 -3.19
C GLY A 23 9.31 28.18 -2.88
N ILE A 24 8.69 27.05 -2.50
CA ILE A 24 9.40 25.80 -2.17
C ILE A 24 9.59 24.99 -3.45
N THR A 25 10.84 24.65 -3.77
CA THR A 25 11.14 23.84 -4.96
C THR A 25 10.88 22.36 -4.70
N VAL A 26 10.11 21.75 -5.60
CA VAL A 26 9.77 20.33 -5.61
C VAL A 26 10.23 19.76 -6.94
N GLU A 27 10.96 18.64 -6.91
CA GLU A 27 11.41 17.94 -8.12
C GLU A 27 11.13 16.44 -8.03
N LEU A 28 11.15 15.77 -9.19
CA LEU A 28 10.87 14.34 -9.33
C LEU A 28 12.10 13.58 -9.84
N LEU A 29 12.47 12.51 -9.14
CA LEU A 29 13.53 11.57 -9.55
C LEU A 29 13.00 10.13 -9.61
N THR A 30 12.95 9.59 -10.81
CA THR A 30 12.48 8.23 -11.14
C THR A 30 13.52 7.46 -11.97
N GLY A 31 13.25 6.18 -12.24
CA GLY A 31 14.08 5.38 -13.14
C GLY A 31 14.04 5.91 -14.58
N SER A 32 12.90 6.48 -14.97
CA SER A 32 12.68 7.13 -16.27
C SER A 32 13.27 8.54 -16.42
N THR A 33 13.87 9.12 -15.37
CA THR A 33 14.42 10.48 -15.44
C THR A 33 15.68 10.54 -16.35
N PRO A 34 15.72 11.42 -17.38
CA PRO A 34 16.87 11.54 -18.28
C PRO A 34 18.18 11.87 -17.57
N ALA A 35 19.29 11.36 -18.09
CA ALA A 35 20.62 11.51 -17.49
C ALA A 35 21.03 12.99 -17.27
N ALA A 36 20.72 13.87 -18.22
CA ALA A 36 21.02 15.29 -18.10
C ALA A 36 20.27 15.95 -16.92
N LYS A 37 18.97 15.70 -16.79
CA LYS A 37 18.17 16.19 -15.65
C LYS A 37 18.61 15.56 -14.35
N ARG A 38 18.98 14.27 -14.34
CA ARG A 38 19.53 13.60 -13.16
C ARG A 38 20.81 14.27 -12.65
N ALA A 39 21.72 14.66 -13.54
CA ALA A 39 22.93 15.40 -13.17
C ALA A 39 22.62 16.78 -12.57
N GLU A 40 21.67 17.51 -13.17
CA GLU A 40 21.19 18.79 -12.64
C GLU A 40 20.60 18.65 -11.23
N LEU A 41 19.74 17.65 -11.02
CA LEU A 41 19.13 17.36 -9.71
C LEU A 41 20.19 17.01 -8.66
N HIS A 42 21.18 16.19 -9.02
CA HIS A 42 22.25 15.82 -8.09
C HIS A 42 23.06 17.05 -7.64
N ASN A 43 23.36 17.97 -8.55
CA ASN A 43 24.06 19.21 -8.21
C ASN A 43 23.19 20.10 -7.31
N ALA A 44 21.90 20.27 -7.66
CA ALA A 44 20.96 21.07 -6.86
C ALA A 44 20.75 20.53 -5.44
N LEU A 45 20.77 19.20 -5.26
CA LEU A 45 20.69 18.55 -3.95
C LEU A 45 21.92 18.79 -3.09
N GLN A 46 23.12 18.71 -3.67
CA GLN A 46 24.38 18.92 -2.97
C GLN A 46 24.60 20.40 -2.62
N GLU A 47 24.11 21.31 -3.45
CA GLU A 47 24.16 22.75 -3.20
C GLU A 47 23.03 23.25 -2.28
N GLY A 48 22.09 22.38 -1.89
CA GLY A 48 20.96 22.75 -1.03
C GLY A 48 19.91 23.65 -1.70
N ARG A 49 19.94 23.77 -3.04
CA ARG A 49 18.96 24.55 -3.82
C ARG A 49 17.61 23.86 -3.97
N LEU A 50 17.58 22.53 -3.83
CA LEU A 50 16.36 21.73 -3.90
C LEU A 50 15.85 21.38 -2.50
N GLN A 51 14.61 21.78 -2.17
CA GLN A 51 14.04 21.57 -0.83
C GLN A 51 13.28 20.24 -0.71
N ILE A 52 12.51 19.86 -1.73
CA ILE A 52 11.73 18.61 -1.72
C ILE A 52 12.06 17.78 -2.95
N LEU A 53 12.45 16.53 -2.72
CA LEU A 53 12.65 15.56 -3.80
C LEU A 53 11.71 14.37 -3.61
N ILE A 54 10.90 14.12 -4.64
CA ILE A 54 9.96 13.00 -4.70
C ILE A 54 10.52 11.98 -5.68
N GLY A 55 10.31 10.70 -5.40
CA GLY A 55 10.90 9.66 -6.24
C GLY A 55 10.63 8.25 -5.73
N THR A 56 11.12 7.30 -6.51
CA THR A 56 11.04 5.86 -6.22
C THR A 56 12.28 5.40 -5.45
N HIS A 57 12.64 4.11 -5.57
CA HIS A 57 13.89 3.56 -5.04
C HIS A 57 15.15 4.25 -5.61
N ALA A 58 15.04 5.06 -6.66
CA ALA A 58 16.14 5.89 -7.17
C ALA A 58 16.73 6.81 -6.07
N LEU A 59 15.91 7.26 -5.10
CA LEU A 59 16.34 8.16 -4.03
C LEU A 59 17.40 7.55 -3.08
N ILE A 60 17.44 6.22 -2.97
CA ILE A 60 18.38 5.52 -2.08
C ILE A 60 19.66 5.08 -2.80
N GLU A 61 19.80 5.34 -4.10
CA GLU A 61 21.02 5.06 -4.86
C GLU A 61 22.21 5.84 -4.27
N PRO A 62 23.41 5.26 -4.17
CA PRO A 62 24.58 5.92 -3.56
C PRO A 62 24.95 7.28 -4.19
N THR A 63 24.60 7.48 -5.46
CA THR A 63 24.83 8.70 -6.24
C THR A 63 24.01 9.91 -5.76
N VAL A 64 22.85 9.67 -5.15
CA VAL A 64 21.98 10.73 -4.62
C VAL A 64 22.53 11.20 -3.27
N LYS A 65 23.10 12.40 -3.22
CA LYS A 65 23.67 13.01 -2.02
C LYS A 65 22.92 14.29 -1.69
N PHE A 66 22.39 14.37 -0.47
CA PHE A 66 21.70 15.54 0.04
C PHE A 66 22.70 16.43 0.75
N ALA A 67 22.55 17.75 0.63
CA ALA A 67 23.32 18.70 1.45
C ALA A 67 23.02 18.49 2.95
N ASN A 68 21.73 18.37 3.29
CA ASN A 68 21.26 18.04 4.63
C ASN A 68 19.84 17.42 4.53
N LEU A 69 19.71 16.12 4.79
CA LEU A 69 18.41 15.44 4.78
C LEU A 69 17.81 15.48 6.18
N GLY A 70 16.76 16.28 6.38
CA GLY A 70 16.08 16.40 7.68
C GLY A 70 14.90 15.44 7.88
N LEU A 71 14.15 15.12 6.81
CA LEU A 71 12.94 14.29 6.86
C LEU A 71 12.87 13.37 5.64
N ALA A 72 12.52 12.11 5.87
CA ALA A 72 12.21 11.13 4.84
C ALA A 72 10.80 10.58 5.06
N VAL A 73 9.91 10.82 4.08
CA VAL A 73 8.55 10.27 4.07
C VAL A 73 8.49 9.07 3.13
N ILE A 74 8.01 7.92 3.62
CA ILE A 74 7.88 6.68 2.86
C ILE A 74 6.39 6.31 2.76
N ASP A 75 5.87 6.21 1.55
CA ASP A 75 4.49 5.83 1.28
C ASP A 75 4.39 4.35 0.89
N GLU A 76 3.30 3.68 1.28
CA GLU A 76 3.02 2.24 1.08
C GLU A 76 4.20 1.33 1.46
N GLN A 77 4.62 1.42 2.72
CA GLN A 77 5.86 0.80 3.22
C GLN A 77 6.01 -0.70 2.98
N HIS A 78 4.91 -1.45 2.88
CA HIS A 78 4.94 -2.91 2.74
C HIS A 78 5.63 -3.37 1.44
N ARG A 79 5.90 -2.44 0.51
CA ARG A 79 6.68 -2.68 -0.70
C ARG A 79 8.17 -2.37 -0.57
N PHE A 80 8.59 -1.75 0.53
CA PHE A 80 9.96 -1.38 0.80
C PHE A 80 10.54 -2.24 1.93
N GLY A 81 11.63 -2.93 1.64
CA GLY A 81 12.29 -3.78 2.64
C GLY A 81 12.99 -2.97 3.74
N VAL A 82 13.19 -3.58 4.90
CA VAL A 82 13.89 -2.98 6.06
C VAL A 82 15.27 -2.42 5.66
N ALA A 83 15.99 -3.12 4.78
CA ALA A 83 17.31 -2.71 4.29
C ALA A 83 17.30 -1.40 3.49
N GLN A 84 16.17 -1.02 2.89
CA GLN A 84 16.04 0.24 2.14
C GLN A 84 15.88 1.43 3.10
N ARG A 85 15.20 1.24 4.24
CA ARG A 85 15.11 2.26 5.31
C ARG A 85 16.48 2.58 5.90
N ALA A 86 17.27 1.53 6.17
CA ALA A 86 18.64 1.66 6.65
C ALA A 86 19.53 2.53 5.74
N LYS A 87 19.27 2.49 4.42
CA LYS A 87 20.03 3.30 3.46
C LYS A 87 19.69 4.79 3.56
N LEU A 88 18.45 5.16 3.91
CA LEU A 88 18.05 6.55 4.13
C LEU A 88 18.71 7.15 5.36
N TRP A 89 18.83 6.37 6.45
CA TRP A 89 19.55 6.81 7.65
C TRP A 89 21.02 7.14 7.38
N LYS A 90 21.64 6.45 6.43
CA LYS A 90 23.03 6.67 6.02
C LYS A 90 23.21 7.82 5.02
N LYS A 91 22.13 8.51 4.62
CA LYS A 91 22.20 9.64 3.67
C LYS A 91 22.65 10.95 4.29
N ASN A 92 22.73 11.03 5.60
CA ASN A 92 23.13 12.23 6.33
C ASN A 92 23.96 11.83 7.56
N GLU A 93 24.83 12.73 8.04
CA GLU A 93 25.64 12.47 9.24
C GLU A 93 24.77 12.28 10.48
N HIS A 94 23.74 13.12 10.60
CA HIS A 94 22.65 12.94 11.56
C HIS A 94 21.49 12.22 10.87
N PRO A 95 21.00 11.09 11.41
CA PRO A 95 19.86 10.39 10.82
C PRO A 95 18.65 11.32 10.67
N PRO A 96 17.98 11.32 9.49
CA PRO A 96 16.78 12.11 9.28
C PRO A 96 15.62 11.56 10.12
N HIS A 97 14.65 12.42 10.39
CA HIS A 97 13.33 11.96 10.84
C HIS A 97 12.71 11.07 9.76
N VAL A 98 12.07 9.97 10.15
CA VAL A 98 11.42 9.05 9.21
C VAL A 98 9.93 8.97 9.52
N LEU A 99 9.10 9.35 8.54
CA LEU A 99 7.67 9.14 8.59
C LEU A 99 7.30 8.02 7.62
N VAL A 100 6.58 7.03 8.13
CA VAL A 100 6.15 5.88 7.33
C VAL A 100 4.63 5.85 7.26
N MET A 101 4.10 5.79 6.04
CA MET A 101 2.67 5.79 5.78
C MET A 101 2.25 4.50 5.09
N THR A 102 1.05 4.01 5.40
CA THR A 102 0.46 2.84 4.78
C THR A 102 -1.06 3.00 4.78
N ALA A 103 -1.70 2.72 3.64
CA ALA A 103 -3.15 2.63 3.57
C ALA A 103 -3.64 1.26 4.07
N THR A 104 -2.78 0.25 4.04
CA THR A 104 -3.09 -1.03 4.67
C THR A 104 -2.97 -0.91 6.18
N PRO A 105 -4.06 -1.11 6.91
CA PRO A 105 -4.05 -1.23 8.36
C PRO A 105 -3.12 -2.39 8.74
N ILE A 106 -2.19 -2.15 9.65
CA ILE A 106 -1.35 -3.18 10.26
C ILE A 106 -1.96 -3.46 11.62
N PRO A 107 -2.15 -4.73 12.04
CA PRO A 107 -2.67 -5.01 13.37
C PRO A 107 -1.77 -4.33 14.41
N ARG A 108 -2.37 -3.63 15.39
CA ARG A 108 -1.57 -2.90 16.40
C ARG A 108 -0.56 -3.80 17.10
N THR A 109 -0.95 -5.04 17.40
CA THR A 109 -0.08 -6.01 18.08
C THR A 109 1.14 -6.40 17.24
N LEU A 110 0.97 -6.53 15.93
CA LEU A 110 2.07 -6.74 14.99
C LEU A 110 2.95 -5.49 14.92
N ALA A 111 2.32 -4.32 14.82
CA ALA A 111 3.06 -3.07 14.73
C ALA A 111 3.94 -2.83 15.97
N MET A 112 3.43 -3.11 17.17
CA MET A 112 4.18 -2.99 18.42
C MET A 112 5.35 -3.97 18.54
N SER A 113 5.28 -5.13 17.90
CA SER A 113 6.29 -6.18 18.05
C SER A 113 7.35 -6.14 16.97
N VAL A 114 6.95 -5.79 15.74
CA VAL A 114 7.81 -5.73 14.56
C VAL A 114 8.40 -4.35 14.36
N TYR A 115 7.64 -3.33 14.75
CA TYR A 115 7.99 -1.92 14.61
C TYR A 115 7.95 -1.22 15.97
N GLY A 116 8.33 -1.93 17.04
CA GLY A 116 8.30 -1.41 18.42
C GLY A 116 9.18 -0.17 18.66
N ASP A 117 10.04 0.14 17.70
CA ASP A 117 10.87 1.33 17.53
C ASP A 117 10.14 2.54 16.90
N LEU A 118 8.94 2.35 16.34
CA LEU A 118 8.16 3.41 15.70
C LEU A 118 7.01 3.87 16.60
N ASP A 119 6.86 5.20 16.70
CA ASP A 119 5.63 5.81 17.19
C ASP A 119 4.52 5.64 16.16
N ILE A 120 3.38 5.11 16.62
CA ILE A 120 2.25 4.80 15.75
C ILE A 120 1.17 5.86 15.95
N SER A 121 0.87 6.59 14.88
CA SER A 121 -0.32 7.45 14.80
C SER A 121 -1.36 6.80 13.90
N VAL A 122 -2.61 6.81 14.35
CA VAL A 122 -3.75 6.21 13.65
C VAL A 122 -4.72 7.31 13.23
N ILE A 123 -5.16 7.24 11.97
CA ILE A 123 -6.25 8.05 11.44
C ILE A 123 -7.39 7.09 11.11
N ASP A 124 -8.42 7.06 11.95
CA ASP A 124 -9.57 6.16 11.87
C ASP A 124 -10.84 6.83 11.33
N GLU A 125 -10.83 8.16 11.22
CA GLU A 125 -11.95 8.93 10.66
C GLU A 125 -11.82 9.13 9.14
N LEU A 126 -12.98 9.12 8.47
CA LEU A 126 -13.06 9.50 7.05
C LEU A 126 -13.08 11.03 6.91
N PRO A 127 -12.50 11.58 5.83
CA PRO A 127 -12.63 13.00 5.53
C PRO A 127 -14.09 13.46 5.48
N PRO A 128 -14.41 14.69 5.90
CA PRO A 128 -15.77 15.22 5.87
C PRO A 128 -16.42 15.07 4.49
N GLY A 129 -17.67 14.59 4.47
CA GLY A 129 -18.44 14.40 3.23
C GLY A 129 -18.20 13.08 2.50
N ARG A 130 -17.22 12.27 2.94
CA ARG A 130 -16.99 10.94 2.36
C ARG A 130 -18.02 9.93 2.87
N LYS A 131 -18.77 9.33 1.95
CA LYS A 131 -19.73 8.26 2.29
C LYS A 131 -19.03 6.90 2.33
N PRO A 132 -19.39 6.02 3.28
CA PRO A 132 -18.90 4.65 3.29
C PRO A 132 -19.22 3.92 1.98
N VAL A 133 -18.26 3.13 1.49
CA VAL A 133 -18.43 2.31 0.29
C VAL A 133 -19.31 1.12 0.62
N LYS A 134 -20.41 0.94 -0.11
CA LYS A 134 -21.30 -0.23 0.04
C LYS A 134 -20.61 -1.45 -0.58
N THR A 135 -20.20 -2.40 0.24
CA THR A 135 -19.56 -3.63 -0.23
C THR A 135 -20.56 -4.77 -0.36
N LEU A 136 -20.56 -5.46 -1.49
CA LEU A 136 -21.46 -6.57 -1.80
C LEU A 136 -20.65 -7.76 -2.32
N HIS A 137 -21.03 -8.97 -1.90
CA HIS A 137 -20.50 -10.21 -2.46
C HIS A 137 -21.55 -10.85 -3.38
N LEU A 138 -21.17 -11.10 -4.62
CA LEU A 138 -22.00 -11.75 -5.64
C LEU A 138 -21.28 -12.98 -6.19
N PHE A 139 -22.07 -13.97 -6.59
CA PHE A 139 -21.57 -15.12 -7.33
C PHE A 139 -21.64 -14.89 -8.83
N ASP A 140 -20.83 -15.60 -9.61
CA ASP A 140 -20.83 -15.52 -11.08
C ASP A 140 -22.22 -15.63 -11.73
N LYS A 141 -23.13 -16.43 -11.15
CA LYS A 141 -24.52 -16.56 -11.61
C LYS A 141 -25.30 -15.23 -11.64
N ASN A 142 -24.85 -14.24 -10.88
CA ASN A 142 -25.46 -12.92 -10.78
C ASN A 142 -24.90 -11.92 -11.81
N ARG A 143 -24.04 -12.36 -12.74
CA ARG A 143 -23.37 -11.53 -13.76
C ARG A 143 -24.31 -10.60 -14.53
N LEU A 144 -25.44 -11.12 -15.03
CA LEU A 144 -26.41 -10.31 -15.78
C LEU A 144 -26.97 -9.15 -14.95
N LYS A 145 -27.22 -9.38 -13.65
CA LYS A 145 -27.68 -8.31 -12.73
C LYS A 145 -26.59 -7.28 -12.47
N LEU A 146 -25.35 -7.73 -12.32
CA LEU A 146 -24.19 -6.88 -12.17
C LEU A 146 -23.97 -6.00 -13.41
N ASN A 147 -24.04 -6.57 -14.60
CA ASN A 147 -23.92 -5.82 -15.85
C ASN A 147 -25.02 -4.75 -15.96
N GLY A 148 -26.28 -5.10 -15.68
CA GLY A 148 -27.37 -4.12 -15.66
C GLY A 148 -27.18 -3.01 -14.61
N PHE A 149 -26.58 -3.33 -13.46
CA PHE A 149 -26.19 -2.32 -12.47
C PHE A 149 -25.09 -1.39 -13.01
N MET A 150 -24.01 -1.93 -13.56
CA MET A 150 -22.93 -1.15 -14.16
C MET A 150 -23.44 -0.23 -15.29
N GLN A 151 -24.34 -0.72 -16.15
CA GLN A 151 -24.96 0.09 -17.20
C GLN A 151 -25.72 1.30 -16.66
N ARG A 152 -26.48 1.13 -15.55
CA ARG A 152 -27.19 2.25 -14.90
C ARG A 152 -26.24 3.28 -14.30
N GLU A 153 -25.18 2.81 -13.65
CA GLU A 153 -24.16 3.70 -13.07
C GLU A 153 -23.44 4.50 -14.16
N ILE A 154 -23.08 3.84 -15.27
CA ILE A 154 -22.48 4.51 -16.43
C ILE A 154 -23.45 5.51 -17.06
N ALA A 155 -24.74 5.17 -17.17
CA ALA A 155 -25.78 6.08 -17.67
C ALA A 155 -25.98 7.30 -16.77
N ALA A 156 -25.69 7.19 -15.47
CA ALA A 156 -25.65 8.30 -14.53
C ALA A 156 -24.36 9.15 -14.63
N GLY A 157 -23.50 8.88 -15.62
CA GLY A 157 -22.25 9.61 -15.86
C GLY A 157 -21.05 9.09 -15.07
N ARG A 158 -21.20 7.97 -14.35
CA ARG A 158 -20.14 7.42 -13.48
C ARG A 158 -19.23 6.46 -14.24
N GLN A 159 -18.11 6.13 -13.61
CA GLN A 159 -17.11 5.23 -14.18
C GLN A 159 -16.90 3.99 -13.31
N VAL A 160 -16.49 2.90 -13.94
CA VAL A 160 -16.40 1.58 -13.31
C VAL A 160 -14.98 1.03 -13.44
N TYR A 161 -14.42 0.56 -12.33
CA TYR A 161 -13.23 -0.28 -12.33
C TYR A 161 -13.64 -1.76 -12.35
N VAL A 162 -12.97 -2.56 -13.17
CA VAL A 162 -13.09 -4.02 -13.19
C VAL A 162 -11.70 -4.61 -13.04
N VAL A 163 -11.45 -5.30 -11.93
CA VAL A 163 -10.12 -5.80 -11.57
C VAL A 163 -10.12 -7.32 -11.59
N PHE A 164 -9.19 -7.90 -12.34
CA PHE A 164 -8.95 -9.33 -12.41
C PHE A 164 -7.70 -9.69 -11.59
N PRO A 165 -7.64 -10.85 -10.94
CA PRO A 165 -6.46 -11.29 -10.22
C PRO A 165 -5.35 -11.71 -11.18
N LEU A 166 -4.10 -11.40 -10.82
CA LEU A 166 -2.92 -12.07 -11.37
C LEU A 166 -2.70 -13.42 -10.67
N ILE A 167 -2.33 -14.44 -11.44
CA ILE A 167 -1.90 -15.75 -10.98
C ILE A 167 -0.38 -15.78 -11.14
N GLU A 168 0.32 -15.52 -10.05
CA GLU A 168 1.79 -15.42 -9.99
C GLU A 168 2.54 -16.64 -10.57
N GLU A 169 1.89 -17.81 -10.66
CA GLU A 169 2.46 -19.06 -11.17
C GLU A 169 2.45 -19.17 -12.72
N SER A 170 1.68 -18.34 -13.44
CA SER A 170 1.65 -18.38 -14.91
C SER A 170 1.12 -17.11 -15.56
N GLU A 171 2.04 -16.20 -15.92
CA GLU A 171 1.72 -14.97 -16.67
C GLU A 171 0.97 -15.22 -18.00
N LYS A 172 1.08 -16.42 -18.59
CA LYS A 172 0.34 -16.80 -19.80
C LYS A 172 -1.14 -17.05 -19.54
N LEU A 173 -1.49 -17.62 -18.38
CA LEU A 173 -2.87 -17.85 -17.97
C LEU A 173 -3.58 -16.54 -17.60
N ASP A 174 -2.84 -15.58 -17.05
CA ASP A 174 -3.38 -14.28 -16.63
C ASP A 174 -3.88 -13.43 -17.77
N LEU A 175 -3.07 -13.31 -18.82
CA LEU A 175 -3.48 -12.60 -20.02
C LEU A 175 -4.67 -13.29 -20.68
N LYS A 176 -4.69 -14.62 -20.69
CA LYS A 176 -5.83 -15.34 -21.25
C LYS A 176 -7.12 -15.07 -20.46
N ASN A 177 -7.06 -15.02 -19.13
CA ASN A 177 -8.22 -14.68 -18.31
C ASN A 177 -8.67 -13.24 -18.50
N LEU A 178 -7.71 -12.29 -18.58
CA LEU A 178 -7.99 -10.89 -18.88
C LEU A 178 -8.60 -10.73 -20.27
N GLU A 179 -8.03 -11.37 -21.29
CA GLU A 179 -8.51 -11.33 -22.68
C GLU A 179 -9.92 -11.90 -22.78
N VAL A 180 -10.17 -13.06 -22.17
CA VAL A 180 -11.51 -13.67 -22.13
C VAL A 180 -12.51 -12.78 -21.39
N GLY A 181 -12.12 -12.23 -20.24
CA GLY A 181 -12.95 -11.30 -19.47
C GLY A 181 -13.22 -10.00 -20.23
N TYR A 182 -12.22 -9.49 -20.94
CA TYR A 182 -12.32 -8.30 -21.79
C TYR A 182 -13.22 -8.55 -23.01
N GLU A 183 -13.12 -9.69 -23.67
CA GLU A 183 -14.03 -10.10 -24.75
C GLU A 183 -15.47 -10.26 -24.25
N GLN A 184 -15.68 -10.80 -23.05
CA GLN A 184 -16.99 -10.84 -22.42
C GLN A 184 -17.53 -9.43 -22.17
N LEU A 185 -16.72 -8.54 -21.59
CA LEU A 185 -17.10 -7.15 -21.39
C LEU A 185 -17.42 -6.43 -22.70
N LEU A 186 -16.68 -6.66 -23.77
CA LEU A 186 -16.98 -6.08 -25.08
C LEU A 186 -18.33 -6.55 -25.65
N ARG A 187 -18.75 -7.79 -25.35
CA ARG A 187 -20.08 -8.29 -25.72
C ARG A 187 -21.18 -7.64 -24.89
N ASP A 188 -20.98 -7.51 -23.59
CA ASP A 188 -21.96 -6.94 -22.66
C ASP A 188 -22.05 -5.41 -22.72
N PHE A 189 -20.95 -4.76 -23.14
CA PHE A 189 -20.76 -3.31 -23.25
C PHE A 189 -20.23 -2.96 -24.66
N PRO A 190 -21.09 -3.06 -25.69
CA PRO A 190 -20.67 -2.88 -27.08
C PRO A 190 -20.32 -1.42 -27.41
N ARG A 191 -19.34 -1.26 -28.30
CA ARG A 191 -18.99 0.02 -28.92
C ARG A 191 -20.05 0.42 -29.97
N PRO A 192 -20.28 1.72 -30.21
CA PRO A 192 -19.59 2.87 -29.65
C PRO A 192 -20.13 3.36 -28.30
N GLN A 193 -21.25 2.79 -27.82
CA GLN A 193 -21.97 3.24 -26.63
C GLN A 193 -21.11 3.20 -25.36
N TYR A 194 -20.30 2.15 -25.21
CA TYR A 194 -19.39 2.01 -24.07
C TYR A 194 -17.94 2.02 -24.53
N GLN A 195 -17.11 2.76 -23.81
CA GLN A 195 -15.68 2.83 -24.03
C GLN A 195 -14.95 2.13 -22.89
N ILE A 196 -14.14 1.13 -23.23
CA ILE A 196 -13.37 0.34 -22.27
C ILE A 196 -11.89 0.68 -22.45
N ALA A 197 -11.23 0.99 -21.35
CA ALA A 197 -9.78 1.11 -21.23
C ALA A 197 -9.23 -0.15 -20.56
N VAL A 198 -8.05 -0.58 -20.96
CA VAL A 198 -7.39 -1.78 -20.41
C VAL A 198 -5.99 -1.43 -19.96
N VAL A 199 -5.62 -1.84 -18.76
CA VAL A 199 -4.27 -1.68 -18.21
C VAL A 199 -3.80 -3.03 -17.67
N HIS A 200 -2.69 -3.53 -18.20
CA HIS A 200 -2.09 -4.77 -17.72
C HIS A 200 -0.57 -4.72 -17.69
N GLY A 201 0.03 -5.67 -16.95
CA GLY A 201 1.47 -5.71 -16.65
C GLY A 201 2.39 -5.51 -17.85
N ARG A 202 2.09 -6.15 -18.99
CA ARG A 202 2.89 -6.12 -20.23
C ARG A 202 2.85 -4.83 -21.06
N MET A 203 1.94 -3.91 -20.76
CA MET A 203 1.89 -2.64 -21.50
C MET A 203 3.10 -1.78 -21.16
N THR A 204 3.60 -1.04 -22.15
CA THR A 204 4.63 -0.02 -21.91
C THR A 204 4.10 1.08 -20.99
N ALA A 205 5.00 1.77 -20.27
CA ALA A 205 4.60 2.86 -19.37
C ALA A 205 3.78 3.94 -20.09
N ALA A 206 4.13 4.25 -21.34
CA ALA A 206 3.42 5.22 -22.17
C ALA A 206 1.99 4.77 -22.53
N GLU A 207 1.80 3.49 -22.85
CA GLU A 207 0.47 2.93 -23.14
C GLU A 207 -0.41 2.91 -21.89
N LYS A 208 0.14 2.50 -20.73
CA LYS A 208 -0.59 2.54 -19.45
C LYS A 208 -1.06 3.95 -19.14
N GLU A 209 -0.16 4.93 -19.25
CA GLU A 209 -0.48 6.34 -19.02
C GLU A 209 -1.56 6.85 -19.99
N GLY A 210 -1.48 6.47 -21.27
CA GLY A 210 -2.50 6.82 -22.26
C GLY A 210 -3.89 6.32 -21.90
N GLU A 211 -4.04 5.04 -21.55
CA GLU A 211 -5.31 4.43 -21.14
C GLU A 211 -5.83 5.00 -19.83
N MET A 212 -4.94 5.21 -18.86
CA MET A 212 -5.24 5.86 -17.59
C MET A 212 -5.76 7.29 -17.78
N GLN A 213 -5.15 8.08 -18.66
CA GLN A 213 -5.61 9.43 -18.98
C GLN A 213 -6.94 9.43 -19.73
N ARG A 214 -7.17 8.47 -20.63
CA ARG A 214 -8.46 8.31 -21.31
C ARG A 214 -9.57 8.08 -20.30
N PHE A 215 -9.34 7.22 -19.32
CA PHE A 215 -10.28 6.98 -18.24
C PHE A 215 -10.43 8.19 -17.33
N ALA A 216 -9.34 8.81 -16.85
CA ALA A 216 -9.43 10.00 -16.00
C ALA A 216 -10.16 11.18 -16.66
N LYS A 217 -10.05 11.33 -17.99
CA LYS A 217 -10.76 12.36 -18.79
C LYS A 217 -12.21 11.99 -19.13
N GLY A 218 -12.73 10.87 -18.62
CA GLY A 218 -14.10 10.39 -18.91
C GLY A 218 -14.30 9.86 -20.33
N LYS A 219 -13.23 9.67 -21.12
CA LYS A 219 -13.31 9.09 -22.47
C LYS A 219 -13.50 7.57 -22.47
N ALA A 220 -13.28 6.93 -21.33
CA ALA A 220 -13.60 5.53 -21.09
C ALA A 220 -14.51 5.42 -19.86
N ASN A 221 -15.58 4.63 -19.99
CA ASN A 221 -16.53 4.39 -18.90
C ASN A 221 -16.06 3.28 -17.97
N ILE A 222 -15.32 2.30 -18.52
CA ILE A 222 -14.85 1.12 -17.81
C ILE A 222 -13.34 1.05 -17.92
N MET A 223 -12.66 0.83 -16.79
CA MET A 223 -11.24 0.51 -16.73
C MET A 223 -11.07 -0.93 -16.27
N VAL A 224 -10.45 -1.75 -17.12
CA VAL A 224 -10.09 -3.14 -16.83
C VAL A 224 -8.63 -3.20 -16.40
N ALA A 225 -8.33 -3.74 -15.23
CA ALA A 225 -6.98 -3.84 -14.71
C ALA A 225 -6.65 -5.21 -14.10
N THR A 226 -5.37 -5.60 -14.13
CA THR A 226 -4.88 -6.86 -13.54
C THR A 226 -4.32 -6.73 -12.13
N THR A 227 -3.91 -5.53 -11.70
CA THR A 227 -3.31 -5.34 -10.38
C THR A 227 -3.86 -4.15 -9.63
N VAL A 228 -3.84 -4.26 -8.30
CA VAL A 228 -4.11 -3.16 -7.37
C VAL A 228 -3.19 -1.95 -7.61
N ILE A 229 -1.96 -2.22 -8.05
CA ILE A 229 -0.91 -1.22 -8.28
C ILE A 229 -1.25 -0.36 -9.50
N GLU A 230 -1.89 -0.94 -10.51
CA GLU A 230 -2.24 -0.29 -11.79
C GLU A 230 -3.46 0.63 -11.68
N VAL A 231 -4.27 0.51 -10.62
CA VAL A 231 -5.43 1.38 -10.36
C VAL A 231 -5.04 2.67 -9.60
N GLY A 232 -3.76 3.03 -9.62
CA GLY A 232 -3.20 4.14 -8.84
C GLY A 232 -3.80 5.52 -9.14
N VAL A 233 -4.57 5.70 -10.22
CA VAL A 233 -5.12 6.99 -10.64
C VAL A 233 -6.31 7.42 -9.80
N ASN A 234 -6.21 8.62 -9.23
CA ASN A 234 -7.33 9.27 -8.57
C ASN A 234 -8.40 9.69 -9.59
N VAL A 235 -9.50 8.94 -9.70
CA VAL A 235 -10.64 9.32 -10.54
C VAL A 235 -11.87 9.55 -9.65
N PRO A 236 -12.18 10.81 -9.29
CA PRO A 236 -13.30 11.12 -8.38
C PRO A 236 -14.65 10.59 -8.86
N ASN A 237 -14.83 10.49 -10.18
CA ASN A 237 -16.07 10.02 -10.83
C ASN A 237 -16.18 8.48 -10.91
N ALA A 238 -15.15 7.74 -10.47
CA ALA A 238 -15.22 6.28 -10.40
C ALA A 238 -15.90 5.85 -9.10
N SER A 239 -17.19 5.50 -9.19
CA SER A 239 -18.03 5.12 -8.05
C SER A 239 -18.14 3.61 -7.85
N VAL A 240 -17.86 2.79 -8.88
CA VAL A 240 -18.03 1.34 -8.82
C VAL A 240 -16.68 0.63 -8.98
N MET A 241 -16.36 -0.24 -8.02
CA MET A 241 -15.24 -1.17 -8.06
C MET A 241 -15.78 -2.59 -8.18
N VAL A 242 -15.50 -3.28 -9.27
CA VAL A 242 -15.80 -4.70 -9.45
C VAL A 242 -14.51 -5.49 -9.36
N ILE A 243 -14.46 -6.48 -8.48
CA ILE A 243 -13.31 -7.36 -8.29
C ILE A 243 -13.75 -8.76 -8.72
N GLU A 244 -13.25 -9.18 -9.87
CA GLU A 244 -13.49 -10.52 -10.43
C GLU A 244 -12.65 -11.55 -9.68
N ASN A 245 -13.17 -12.76 -9.52
CA ASN A 245 -12.49 -13.84 -8.79
C ASN A 245 -11.89 -13.36 -7.44
N ALA A 246 -12.69 -12.61 -6.68
CA ALA A 246 -12.29 -11.95 -5.44
C ALA A 246 -11.69 -12.93 -4.42
N GLU A 247 -12.04 -14.21 -4.47
CA GLU A 247 -11.49 -15.28 -3.64
C GLU A 247 -9.97 -15.49 -3.78
N ARG A 248 -9.39 -15.02 -4.89
CA ARG A 248 -7.96 -15.13 -5.20
C ARG A 248 -7.13 -13.99 -4.59
N PHE A 249 -7.76 -12.90 -4.19
CA PHE A 249 -7.07 -11.76 -3.62
C PHE A 249 -6.85 -11.91 -2.11
N GLY A 250 -5.70 -11.44 -1.64
CA GLY A 250 -5.47 -11.25 -0.21
C GLY A 250 -6.42 -10.20 0.38
N LEU A 251 -6.73 -10.30 1.67
CA LEU A 251 -7.71 -9.41 2.31
C LEU A 251 -7.24 -7.94 2.29
N SER A 252 -5.95 -7.72 2.55
CA SER A 252 -5.28 -6.43 2.40
C SER A 252 -5.36 -5.85 0.97
N GLN A 253 -5.27 -6.67 -0.07
CA GLN A 253 -5.42 -6.24 -1.46
C GLN A 253 -6.86 -5.81 -1.77
N LEU A 254 -7.85 -6.58 -1.30
CA LEU A 254 -9.27 -6.23 -1.42
C LEU A 254 -9.58 -4.91 -0.72
N HIS A 255 -9.00 -4.69 0.47
CA HIS A 255 -9.11 -3.43 1.20
C HIS A 255 -8.56 -2.24 0.41
N GLN A 256 -7.36 -2.38 -0.14
CA GLN A 256 -6.74 -1.35 -0.98
C GLN A 256 -7.61 -1.04 -2.21
N LEU A 257 -8.15 -2.07 -2.90
CA LEU A 257 -9.03 -1.90 -4.05
C LEU A 257 -10.34 -1.18 -3.68
N ARG A 258 -10.97 -1.56 -2.58
CA ARG A 258 -12.17 -0.86 -2.04
C ARG A 258 -11.88 0.63 -1.81
N GLY A 259 -10.69 0.96 -1.30
CA GLY A 259 -10.27 2.34 -1.04
C GLY A 259 -10.01 3.20 -2.28
N ARG A 260 -9.95 2.60 -3.49
CA ARG A 260 -9.79 3.35 -4.75
C ARG A 260 -11.06 4.02 -5.23
N VAL A 261 -12.23 3.63 -4.72
CA VAL A 261 -13.52 4.28 -4.99
C VAL A 261 -14.01 5.09 -3.77
N GLY A 262 -15.09 5.87 -3.93
CA GLY A 262 -15.62 6.70 -2.85
C GLY A 262 -14.80 7.94 -2.57
N ARG A 263 -14.22 8.55 -3.62
CA ARG A 263 -13.48 9.82 -3.52
C ARG A 263 -14.35 11.04 -3.85
N GLY A 264 -15.53 10.84 -4.45
CA GLY A 264 -16.56 11.84 -4.65
C GLY A 264 -17.62 11.86 -3.52
N SER A 265 -18.63 12.70 -3.69
CA SER A 265 -19.79 12.82 -2.80
C SER A 265 -20.91 11.79 -3.09
N ASP A 266 -20.78 11.10 -4.22
CA ASP A 266 -21.68 10.02 -4.65
C ASP A 266 -21.54 8.75 -3.82
N GLU A 267 -22.63 7.99 -3.76
CA GLU A 267 -22.57 6.63 -3.22
C GLU A 267 -21.64 5.77 -4.07
N SER A 268 -20.72 5.07 -3.42
CA SER A 268 -19.76 4.19 -4.07
C SER A 268 -19.98 2.75 -3.67
N TYR A 269 -19.63 1.85 -4.58
CA TYR A 269 -19.92 0.42 -4.49
C TYR A 269 -18.65 -0.39 -4.72
N CYS A 270 -18.44 -1.40 -3.88
CA CYS A 270 -17.39 -2.40 -4.07
C CYS A 270 -18.04 -3.78 -4.19
N ILE A 271 -17.94 -4.37 -5.37
CA ILE A 271 -18.62 -5.62 -5.72
C ILE A 271 -17.56 -6.69 -5.86
N LEU A 272 -17.58 -7.63 -4.93
CA LEU A 272 -16.73 -8.81 -4.91
C LEU A 272 -17.45 -9.92 -5.69
N VAL A 273 -16.90 -10.34 -6.81
CA VAL A 273 -17.45 -11.43 -7.63
C VAL A 273 -16.62 -12.67 -7.38
N SER A 274 -17.26 -13.79 -7.04
CA SER A 274 -16.57 -15.05 -6.83
C SER A 274 -17.26 -16.23 -7.50
N SER A 275 -16.51 -17.30 -7.68
CA SER A 275 -17.11 -18.61 -7.97
C SER A 275 -17.91 -19.14 -6.78
N PHE A 276 -18.79 -20.11 -7.03
CA PHE A 276 -19.59 -20.75 -5.99
C PHE A 276 -18.75 -21.65 -5.06
N LYS A 277 -17.63 -22.17 -5.58
CA LYS A 277 -16.75 -23.09 -4.83
C LYS A 277 -15.69 -22.27 -4.10
N LEU A 278 -15.94 -21.97 -2.83
CA LEU A 278 -15.03 -21.21 -1.97
C LEU A 278 -14.39 -22.12 -0.92
N SER A 279 -13.11 -21.89 -0.63
CA SER A 279 -12.48 -22.43 0.58
C SER A 279 -13.02 -21.74 1.82
N ALA A 280 -12.84 -22.35 3.00
CA ALA A 280 -13.23 -21.74 4.27
C ALA A 280 -12.55 -20.37 4.49
N ASP A 281 -11.26 -20.27 4.16
CA ASP A 281 -10.51 -19.02 4.27
C ASP A 281 -10.98 -17.97 3.27
N ALA A 282 -11.28 -18.36 2.03
CA ALA A 282 -11.83 -17.45 1.04
C ALA A 282 -13.21 -16.91 1.47
N LYS A 283 -14.06 -17.79 2.00
CA LYS A 283 -15.37 -17.39 2.54
C LYS A 283 -15.21 -16.39 3.69
N THR A 284 -14.36 -16.69 4.65
CA THR A 284 -14.07 -15.80 5.79
C THR A 284 -13.55 -14.44 5.34
N ARG A 285 -12.65 -14.40 4.35
CA ARG A 285 -12.14 -13.14 3.77
C ARG A 285 -13.26 -12.29 3.14
N LEU A 286 -14.05 -12.89 2.26
CA LEU A 286 -15.12 -12.17 1.55
C LEU A 286 -16.20 -11.68 2.51
N GLU A 287 -16.59 -12.51 3.49
CA GLU A 287 -17.55 -12.12 4.53
C GLU A 287 -17.02 -10.96 5.39
N THR A 288 -15.74 -10.99 5.76
CA THR A 288 -15.11 -9.90 6.51
C THR A 288 -15.11 -8.59 5.72
N MET A 289 -14.76 -8.62 4.43
CA MET A 289 -14.79 -7.43 3.56
C MET A 289 -16.18 -6.81 3.41
N VAL A 290 -17.23 -7.64 3.42
CA VAL A 290 -18.62 -7.17 3.34
C VAL A 290 -19.09 -6.63 4.69
N ARG A 291 -18.72 -7.28 5.79
CA ARG A 291 -19.19 -6.96 7.15
C ARG A 291 -18.65 -5.63 7.66
N THR A 292 -17.36 -5.37 7.46
CA THR A 292 -16.68 -4.26 8.14
C THR A 292 -15.96 -3.34 7.16
N THR A 293 -15.98 -2.04 7.46
CA THR A 293 -15.13 -1.04 6.82
C THR A 293 -13.89 -0.70 7.64
N ASP A 294 -13.81 -1.18 8.88
CA ASP A 294 -12.68 -0.92 9.76
C ASP A 294 -11.45 -1.64 9.23
N GLY A 295 -10.42 -0.84 8.94
CA GLY A 295 -9.16 -1.38 8.49
C GLY A 295 -8.51 -2.30 9.53
N PHE A 296 -8.55 -1.95 10.81
CA PHE A 296 -7.85 -2.71 11.85
C PHE A 296 -8.43 -4.12 12.02
N GLU A 297 -9.76 -4.23 12.03
CA GLU A 297 -10.45 -5.53 12.06
C GLU A 297 -10.07 -6.37 10.83
N ILE A 298 -10.03 -5.75 9.64
CA ILE A 298 -9.60 -6.41 8.41
C ILE A 298 -8.15 -6.92 8.52
N ALA A 299 -7.25 -6.09 9.05
CA ALA A 299 -5.85 -6.46 9.23
C ALA A 299 -5.68 -7.64 10.18
N GLU A 300 -6.44 -7.65 11.26
CA GLU A 300 -6.39 -8.71 12.27
C GLU A 300 -6.87 -10.04 11.70
N VAL A 301 -7.98 -10.03 10.94
CA VAL A 301 -8.46 -11.23 10.23
C VAL A 301 -7.46 -11.69 9.16
N ASP A 302 -6.84 -10.77 8.38
CA ASP A 302 -5.80 -11.13 7.40
C ASP A 302 -4.61 -11.83 8.10
N MET A 303 -4.21 -11.33 9.28
CA MET A 303 -3.14 -11.94 10.09
C MET A 303 -3.53 -13.31 10.65
N GLN A 304 -4.76 -13.48 11.12
CA GLN A 304 -5.27 -14.77 11.60
C GLN A 304 -5.26 -15.83 10.48
N LEU A 305 -5.67 -15.44 9.27
CA LEU A 305 -5.77 -16.35 8.12
C LEU A 305 -4.40 -16.70 7.52
N ARG A 306 -3.46 -15.74 7.43
CA ARG A 306 -2.11 -15.98 6.88
C ARG A 306 -1.14 -16.58 7.87
N GLY A 307 -1.35 -16.33 9.16
CA GLY A 307 -0.37 -16.54 10.21
C GLY A 307 0.74 -15.46 10.19
N PRO A 308 1.47 -15.30 11.31
CA PRO A 308 2.41 -14.20 11.51
C PRO A 308 3.67 -14.23 10.60
N GLY A 309 3.96 -15.36 9.95
CA GLY A 309 5.21 -15.56 9.19
C GLY A 309 5.25 -14.94 7.79
N ASP A 310 4.10 -14.65 7.17
CA ASP A 310 4.02 -14.33 5.72
C ASP A 310 3.96 -12.81 5.42
N LEU A 311 3.84 -11.95 6.44
CA LEU A 311 3.67 -10.50 6.28
C LEU A 311 4.97 -9.73 6.00
N MET A 312 6.14 -10.34 6.25
CA MET A 312 7.45 -9.68 6.16
C MET A 312 8.07 -9.68 4.74
N GLY A 313 7.42 -10.32 3.75
CA GLY A 313 7.88 -10.27 2.35
C GLY A 313 9.16 -11.06 2.03
N THR A 314 9.70 -11.83 2.97
CA THR A 314 10.83 -12.74 2.74
C THR A 314 10.56 -14.09 3.38
N ARG A 315 10.36 -15.14 2.54
CA ARG A 315 10.37 -16.56 2.95
C ARG A 315 11.74 -17.06 3.44
N GLN A 316 12.67 -16.16 3.75
CA GLN A 316 13.99 -16.52 4.27
C GLN A 316 14.02 -16.38 5.79
N SER A 317 13.92 -17.54 6.43
CA SER A 317 14.65 -17.94 7.64
C SER A 317 14.70 -16.95 8.80
N GLY A 318 13.84 -17.18 9.80
CA GLY A 318 13.93 -16.56 11.11
C GLY A 318 12.56 -16.18 11.63
N GLN A 319 11.82 -17.16 12.11
CA GLN A 319 10.52 -16.98 12.76
C GLN A 319 10.54 -15.80 13.74
N LEU A 320 9.69 -14.79 13.51
CA LEU A 320 9.07 -14.02 14.60
C LEU A 320 8.03 -14.90 15.32
N GLN A 321 8.39 -16.14 15.64
CA GLN A 321 7.71 -16.89 16.68
C GLN A 321 8.46 -16.52 17.94
N PHE A 322 7.88 -15.61 18.74
CA PHE A 322 8.31 -15.58 20.13
C PHE A 322 8.14 -17.01 20.66
N LYS A 323 9.18 -17.53 21.32
CA LYS A 323 9.14 -18.88 21.89
C LYS A 323 7.98 -19.07 22.88
N LEU A 324 7.45 -17.97 23.42
CA LEU A 324 6.47 -17.93 24.50
C LEU A 324 5.24 -17.06 24.20
N ALA A 325 5.29 -16.14 23.24
CA ALA A 325 4.24 -15.14 23.03
C ALA A 325 3.57 -15.24 21.65
N SER A 326 2.25 -15.13 21.63
CA SER A 326 1.44 -15.02 20.43
C SER A 326 1.13 -13.56 20.15
N LEU A 327 1.54 -13.08 18.98
CA LEU A 327 1.18 -11.74 18.47
C LEU A 327 -0.34 -11.52 18.37
N LEU A 328 -1.11 -12.61 18.30
CA LEU A 328 -2.56 -12.58 18.22
C LEU A 328 -3.21 -12.51 19.60
N ASN A 329 -2.68 -13.26 20.58
CA ASN A 329 -3.36 -13.44 21.87
C ASN A 329 -2.75 -12.59 22.99
N ASP A 330 -1.47 -12.21 22.90
CA ASP A 330 -0.71 -11.62 24.00
C ASP A 330 -0.50 -10.10 23.82
N GLY A 331 -1.34 -9.45 23.01
CA GLY A 331 -1.24 -8.01 22.74
C GLY A 331 -1.19 -7.13 23.99
N ALA A 332 -2.00 -7.45 25.00
CA ALA A 332 -2.01 -6.71 26.27
C ALA A 332 -0.68 -6.86 27.06
N ILE A 333 -0.10 -8.06 27.07
CA ILE A 333 1.18 -8.33 27.73
C ILE A 333 2.32 -7.62 26.99
N LEU A 334 2.29 -7.64 25.66
CA LEU A 334 3.27 -6.93 24.83
C LEU A 334 3.19 -5.41 25.08
N ALA A 335 1.98 -4.84 25.16
CA ALA A 335 1.79 -3.43 25.45
C ALA A 335 2.29 -3.02 26.84
N TRP A 336 1.96 -3.81 27.85
CA TRP A 336 2.46 -3.60 29.20
C TRP A 336 4.00 -3.70 29.26
N THR A 337 4.58 -4.70 28.60
CA THR A 337 6.03 -4.90 28.53
C THR A 337 6.72 -3.70 27.87
N LYS A 338 6.15 -3.16 26.79
CA LYS A 338 6.68 -1.95 26.14
C LYS A 338 6.75 -0.78 27.12
N GLY A 339 5.67 -0.51 27.86
CA GLY A 339 5.65 0.57 28.85
C GLY A 339 6.70 0.40 29.95
N VAL A 340 6.92 -0.83 30.42
CA VAL A 340 7.98 -1.15 31.39
C VAL A 340 9.37 -0.88 30.80
N VAL A 341 9.60 -1.25 29.55
CA VAL A 341 10.88 -1.00 28.86
C VAL A 341 11.12 0.49 28.63
N GLU A 342 10.12 1.25 28.19
CA GLU A 342 10.21 2.70 28.00
C GLU A 342 10.57 3.41 29.32
N GLN A 343 9.94 3.00 30.43
CA GLN A 343 10.25 3.53 31.75
C GLN A 343 11.66 3.14 32.21
N LEU A 344 12.06 1.88 32.01
CA LEU A 344 13.41 1.41 32.29
C LEU A 344 14.48 2.19 31.51
N LEU A 345 14.21 2.55 30.25
CA LEU A 345 15.13 3.35 29.43
C LEU A 345 15.24 4.79 29.93
N LEU A 346 14.17 5.37 30.48
CA LEU A 346 14.22 6.69 31.10
C LEU A 346 15.00 6.68 32.42
N ASP A 347 14.78 5.65 33.24
CA ASP A 347 15.37 5.55 34.57
C ASP A 347 16.84 5.06 34.54
N ASP A 348 17.17 4.13 33.64
CA ASP A 348 18.48 3.49 33.55
C ASP A 348 18.77 2.88 32.16
N ALA A 349 18.92 3.76 31.15
CA ALA A 349 19.21 3.36 29.77
C ALA A 349 20.41 2.42 29.60
N GLN A 350 21.40 2.47 30.50
CA GLN A 350 22.61 1.64 30.43
C GLN A 350 22.52 0.36 31.28
N LEU A 351 21.38 0.15 31.96
CA LEU A 351 21.14 -0.96 32.88
C LEU A 351 22.24 -1.08 33.95
N ASN A 352 22.72 0.05 34.47
CA ASN A 352 23.81 0.10 35.45
C ASN A 352 23.31 -0.04 36.89
N HIS A 353 22.01 0.15 37.14
CA HIS A 353 21.40 0.01 38.46
C HIS A 353 21.50 -1.45 38.94
N PRO A 354 21.79 -1.70 40.24
CA PRO A 354 21.91 -3.04 40.79
C PRO A 354 20.71 -3.94 40.50
N ASP A 355 19.49 -3.38 40.58
CA ASP A 355 18.25 -4.13 40.35
C ASP A 355 18.04 -4.53 38.88
N HIS A 356 18.74 -3.88 37.93
CA HIS A 356 18.63 -4.14 36.49
C HIS A 356 19.73 -5.07 35.95
N GLN A 357 20.69 -5.46 36.79
CA GLN A 357 21.80 -6.34 36.41
C GLN A 357 21.34 -7.70 35.85
N GLY A 358 20.23 -8.24 36.37
CA GLY A 358 19.65 -9.48 35.88
C GLY A 358 19.13 -9.36 34.44
N ILE A 359 18.45 -8.25 34.14
CA ILE A 359 17.97 -7.92 32.79
C ILE A 359 19.15 -7.76 31.84
N LYS A 360 20.17 -7.00 32.24
CA LYS A 360 21.40 -6.77 31.45
C LYS A 360 22.10 -8.09 31.13
N SER A 361 22.29 -8.94 32.12
CA SER A 361 22.95 -10.23 31.96
C SER A 361 22.21 -11.13 30.98
N ARG A 362 20.87 -11.20 31.11
CA ARG A 362 20.02 -11.99 30.20
C ARG A 362 20.00 -11.40 28.79
N TRP A 363 19.96 -10.08 28.65
CA TRP A 363 20.01 -9.40 27.36
C TRP A 363 21.34 -9.65 26.64
N ILE A 364 22.47 -9.53 27.37
CA ILE A 364 23.80 -9.84 26.84
C ILE A 364 23.87 -11.29 26.39
N GLU A 365 23.35 -12.24 27.17
CA GLU A 365 23.33 -13.67 26.81
C GLU A 365 22.55 -13.95 25.52
N LEU A 366 21.39 -13.31 25.35
CA LEU A 366 20.50 -13.53 24.20
C LEU A 366 21.01 -12.86 22.91
N TYR A 367 21.67 -11.71 23.02
CA TYR A 367 21.98 -10.85 21.86
C TYR A 367 23.48 -10.63 21.61
N LYS A 368 24.36 -11.33 22.35
CA LYS A 368 25.83 -11.24 22.25
C LYS A 368 26.37 -11.24 20.82
N ASP A 369 25.76 -12.05 19.96
CA ASP A 369 26.22 -12.32 18.58
C ASP A 369 25.33 -11.68 17.49
N GLN A 370 24.27 -10.97 17.87
CA GLN A 370 23.32 -10.31 16.93
C GLN A 370 23.47 -8.78 16.89
N TRP A 371 24.57 -8.26 17.44
CA TRP A 371 24.84 -6.83 17.57
C TRP A 371 25.08 -6.16 16.21
N GLY A 372 24.01 -5.71 15.57
CA GLY A 372 24.09 -5.01 14.27
C GLY A 372 22.75 -4.53 13.70
N TRP A 373 21.64 -5.19 14.05
CA TRP A 373 20.31 -4.83 13.56
C TRP A 373 19.71 -3.61 14.29
N ASN A 374 20.09 -3.41 15.55
CA ASN A 374 19.58 -2.35 16.44
C ASN A 374 20.17 -0.95 16.15
N ARG A 375 20.98 -0.78 15.11
CA ARG A 375 21.41 0.54 14.62
C ARG A 375 20.50 1.08 13.52
N ILE A 376 19.46 0.33 13.16
CA ILE A 376 18.48 0.65 12.11
C ILE A 376 17.06 0.77 12.69
N SER A 377 16.93 0.54 14.00
CA SER A 377 15.71 0.73 14.78
C SER A 377 15.90 1.87 15.77
#